data_AF-A0A7W1SE29-F1
#
_entry.id   AF-A0A7W1SE29-F1
#
_cell.length_a   1.000
_cell.length_b   1.000
_cell.length_c   1.000
_cell.angle_alpha   90.00
_cell.angle_beta   90.00
_cell.angle_gamma   90.00
#
_symmetry.space_group_name_H-M   'P 1'
#
loop_
_entity.id
_entity.type
_entity.pdbx_description
1 polymer ?
#
loop_
_entity_poly.entity_id
_entity_poly.type
_entity_poly.pdbx_seq_one_letter_code
_entity_poly.pdbx_strand_id
1 'polypeptide(L)'
;MTAGPGSYVLKPRGQWHTFWNAGDTDLRFIELIIPGGFDGYVARLSPMLQAAGTPDPAAVQSLAAEYGIEFDFDSVPRACERLGLTFG
;
A
#
# COMPACT_ATOMS: atom_id res chain seq x y z
N MET A 1 -8.08 13.53 1.40
CA MET A 1 -7.18 14.67 1.65
C MET A 1 -6.03 14.61 0.66
N THR A 2 -5.38 15.73 0.37
CA THR A 2 -4.19 15.78 -0.52
C THR A 2 -3.01 16.29 0.30
N ALA A 3 -1.83 15.70 0.13
CA ALA A 3 -0.59 16.10 0.80
C ALA A 3 0.41 16.58 -0.25
N GLY A 4 0.84 17.84 -0.14
CA GLY A 4 1.83 18.44 -1.04
C GLY A 4 3.27 18.34 -0.50
N PRO A 5 4.26 18.86 -1.23
CA PRO A 5 5.66 18.89 -0.78
C PRO A 5 5.80 19.48 0.63
N GLY A 6 6.58 18.82 1.48
CA GLY A 6 6.80 19.21 2.88
C GLY A 6 5.67 18.85 3.86
N SER A 7 4.58 18.27 3.38
CA SER A 7 3.49 17.78 4.25
C SER A 7 3.87 16.46 4.93
N TYR A 8 3.32 16.25 6.13
CA TYR A 8 3.41 14.98 6.85
C TYR A 8 2.00 14.39 7.03
N VAL A 9 1.89 13.08 6.88
CA VAL A 9 0.64 12.33 7.07
C VAL A 9 0.88 11.27 8.14
N LEU A 10 0.14 11.34 9.23
CA LEU A 10 0.15 10.31 10.27
C LEU A 10 -0.85 9.20 9.90
N LYS A 11 -0.39 7.95 9.93
CA LYS A 11 -1.20 6.74 9.73
C LYS A 11 -1.22 5.93 11.02
N PRO A 12 -2.18 6.15 11.94
CA PRO A 12 -2.23 5.42 13.20
C PRO A 12 -2.48 3.93 13.00
N ARG A 13 -1.98 3.10 13.93
CA ARG A 13 -2.31 1.66 13.97
C ARG A 13 -3.83 1.45 14.16
N GLY A 14 -4.36 0.40 13.54
CA GLY A 14 -5.77 0.03 13.67
C GLY A 14 -6.74 0.92 12.90
N GLN A 15 -6.25 1.71 11.94
CA GLN A 15 -7.07 2.52 11.05
C GLN A 15 -6.83 2.10 9.60
N TRP A 16 -7.90 1.76 8.89
CA TRP A 16 -7.85 1.52 7.45
C TRP A 16 -7.41 2.77 6.71
N HIS A 17 -6.37 2.65 5.90
CA HIS A 17 -5.86 3.75 5.10
C HIS A 17 -5.26 3.23 3.79
N THR A 18 -5.27 4.10 2.79
CA THR A 18 -4.61 3.89 1.51
C THR A 18 -4.13 5.25 0.99
N PHE A 19 -3.20 5.23 0.04
CA PHE A 19 -2.70 6.43 -0.62
C PHE A 19 -2.29 6.07 -2.05
N TRP A 20 -2.28 7.06 -2.91
CA TRP A 20 -1.89 6.92 -4.31
C TRP A 20 -1.21 8.22 -4.75
N ASN A 21 -0.42 8.15 -5.82
CA ASN A 21 0.04 9.34 -6.50
C ASN A 21 -1.12 9.96 -7.29
N ALA A 22 -1.60 11.12 -6.85
CA ALA A 22 -2.70 11.82 -7.52
C ALA A 22 -2.25 12.62 -8.76
N GLY A 23 -0.94 12.75 -8.98
CA GLY A 23 -0.37 13.42 -10.14
C GLY A 23 0.10 12.44 -11.21
N ASP A 24 0.52 13.01 -12.34
CA ASP A 24 1.07 12.32 -13.52
C ASP A 24 2.60 12.31 -13.56
N THR A 25 3.24 12.85 -12.53
CA THR A 25 4.70 12.91 -12.37
C THR A 25 5.16 12.02 -11.23
N ASP A 26 6.42 11.57 -11.29
CA ASP A 26 7.01 10.75 -10.24
C ASP A 26 6.95 11.43 -8.87
N LEU A 27 6.31 10.77 -7.91
CA LEU A 27 6.25 11.21 -6.52
C LEU A 27 7.41 10.57 -5.74
N ARG A 28 8.12 11.40 -4.97
CA ARG A 28 9.07 10.94 -3.95
C ARG A 28 8.57 11.34 -2.57
N PHE A 29 8.52 10.38 -1.67
CA PHE A 29 8.18 10.58 -0.28
C PHE A 29 9.01 9.64 0.60
N ILE A 30 9.02 9.92 1.90
CA ILE A 30 9.66 9.09 2.90
C ILE A 30 8.56 8.48 3.76
N GLU A 31 8.56 7.16 3.89
CA GLU A 31 7.69 6.45 4.81
C GLU A 31 8.49 6.01 6.03
N LEU A 32 8.00 6.40 7.21
CA LEU A 32 8.56 6.01 8.50
C LEU A 32 7.55 5.13 9.22
N ILE A 33 7.92 3.88 9.49
CA ILE A 33 7.06 2.89 10.14
C ILE A 33 7.73 2.45 11.45
N ILE A 34 7.00 2.61 12.55
CA ILE A 34 7.51 2.40 13.91
C ILE A 34 6.47 1.59 14.71
N PRO A 35 6.86 0.51 15.41
CA PRO A 35 8.19 -0.12 15.40
C PRO A 35 8.55 -0.71 14.03
N GLY A 36 9.85 -0.97 13.79
CA GLY A 36 10.35 -1.50 12.52
C GLY A 36 9.89 -2.95 12.23
N GLY A 37 10.30 -3.50 11.08
CA GLY A 37 9.94 -4.84 10.61
C GLY A 37 9.14 -4.85 9.30
N PHE A 38 8.53 -3.72 8.93
CA PHE A 38 7.83 -3.58 7.66
C PHE A 38 8.76 -3.69 6.44
N ASP A 39 10.01 -3.27 6.60
CA ASP A 39 11.07 -3.44 5.60
C ASP A 39 11.29 -4.92 5.24
N GLY A 40 11.17 -5.84 6.22
CA GLY A 40 11.22 -7.29 5.98
C GLY A 40 10.03 -7.79 5.15
N TYR A 41 8.83 -7.25 5.38
CA TYR A 41 7.66 -7.54 4.55
C TYR A 41 7.89 -7.10 3.10
N VAL A 42 8.33 -5.85 2.90
CA VAL A 42 8.59 -5.29 1.56
C VAL A 42 9.66 -6.10 0.81
N ALA A 43 10.72 -6.52 1.50
CA ALA A 43 11.79 -7.34 0.91
C ALA A 43 11.28 -8.70 0.41
N ARG A 44 10.34 -9.33 1.12
CA ARG A 44 9.73 -10.61 0.72
C ARG A 44 8.61 -10.45 -0.31
N LEU A 45 7.88 -9.33 -0.27
CA LEU A 45 6.84 -9.02 -1.23
C LEU A 45 7.41 -8.66 -2.61
N SER A 46 8.52 -7.92 -2.65
CA SER A 46 9.10 -7.38 -3.88
C SER A 46 9.32 -8.44 -4.99
N PRO A 47 9.94 -9.61 -4.72
CA PRO A 47 10.06 -10.67 -5.73
C PRO A 47 8.72 -11.18 -6.26
N MET A 48 7.67 -11.19 -5.44
CA MET A 48 6.32 -11.61 -5.86
C MET A 48 5.72 -10.60 -6.84
N LEU A 49 5.92 -9.29 -6.60
CA LEU A 49 5.45 -8.21 -7.48
C LEU A 49 6.25 -8.11 -8.78
N GLN A 50 7.51 -8.55 -8.77
CA GLN A 50 8.39 -8.56 -9.95
C GLN A 50 8.21 -9.80 -10.82
N ALA A 51 7.58 -10.86 -10.31
CA ALA A 51 7.28 -12.04 -11.10
C ALA A 51 6.31 -11.70 -12.24
N ALA A 52 6.38 -12.44 -13.35
CA ALA A 52 5.47 -12.21 -14.47
C ALA A 52 4.03 -12.52 -14.09
N GLY A 53 3.13 -11.56 -14.31
CA GLY A 53 1.69 -11.69 -14.01
C GLY A 53 1.29 -11.03 -12.69
N THR A 54 -0.01 -11.06 -12.41
CA THR A 54 -0.56 -10.52 -11.15
C THR A 54 -0.23 -11.50 -10.00
N PRO A 55 0.36 -11.01 -8.89
CA PRO A 55 0.60 -11.83 -7.71
C PRO A 55 -0.71 -12.45 -7.20
N ASP A 56 -0.66 -13.70 -6.73
CA ASP A 56 -1.80 -14.32 -6.06
C ASP A 56 -2.15 -13.54 -4.78
N PRO A 57 -3.36 -12.95 -4.70
CA PRO A 57 -3.79 -12.18 -3.53
C PRO A 57 -3.76 -13.00 -2.23
N ALA A 58 -4.03 -14.31 -2.28
CA ALA A 58 -4.01 -15.18 -1.10
C ALA A 58 -2.59 -15.36 -0.57
N ALA A 59 -1.60 -15.48 -1.45
CA ALA A 59 -0.19 -15.54 -1.08
C ALA A 59 0.29 -14.20 -0.51
N VAL A 60 -0.09 -13.07 -1.12
CA VAL A 60 0.22 -11.73 -0.60
C VAL A 60 -0.38 -11.52 0.79
N GLN A 61 -1.64 -11.91 1.00
CA GLN A 61 -2.32 -11.79 2.28
C GLN A 61 -1.72 -12.70 3.36
N SER A 62 -1.34 -13.93 3.00
CA SER A 62 -0.65 -14.85 3.91
C SER A 62 0.69 -14.27 4.39
N LEU A 63 1.48 -13.72 3.46
CA LEU A 63 2.73 -13.03 3.80
C LEU A 63 2.47 -11.79 4.68
N ALA A 64 1.46 -10.99 4.35
CA ALA A 64 1.10 -9.79 5.11
C ALA A 64 0.74 -10.12 6.56
N ALA A 65 -0.01 -11.20 6.78
CA ALA A 65 -0.42 -11.65 8.10
C ALA A 65 0.77 -12.01 9.02
N GLU A 66 1.87 -12.55 8.48
CA GLU A 66 3.10 -12.82 9.23
C GLU A 66 3.70 -11.55 9.86
N TYR A 67 3.43 -10.38 9.27
CA TYR A 67 3.89 -9.07 9.73
C TYR A 67 2.79 -8.25 10.44
N GLY A 68 1.61 -8.85 10.67
CA GLY A 68 0.46 -8.17 11.27
C GLY A 68 -0.15 -7.08 10.37
N ILE A 69 -0.05 -7.26 9.05
CA ILE A 69 -0.63 -6.37 8.04
C ILE A 69 -1.92 -7.01 7.52
N GLU A 70 -2.98 -6.21 7.45
CA GLU A 70 -4.28 -6.62 6.93
C GLU A 70 -4.60 -5.85 5.65
N PHE A 71 -5.13 -6.54 4.66
CA PHE A 71 -5.63 -5.95 3.42
C PHE A 71 -7.10 -6.27 3.25
N ASP A 72 -7.88 -5.26 2.86
CA ASP A 72 -9.25 -5.38 2.38
C ASP A 72 -9.23 -5.12 0.86
N PHE A 73 -8.92 -6.15 0.08
CA PHE A 73 -8.90 -6.05 -1.39
C PHE A 73 -10.29 -5.81 -1.98
N ASP A 74 -11.35 -6.24 -1.31
CA ASP A 74 -12.74 -6.01 -1.73
C ASP A 74 -13.11 -4.52 -1.67
N SER A 75 -12.40 -3.72 -0.86
CA SER A 75 -12.56 -2.26 -0.83
C SER A 75 -12.01 -1.54 -2.06
N VAL A 76 -11.10 -2.16 -2.82
CA VAL A 76 -10.36 -1.49 -3.90
C VAL A 76 -11.27 -1.04 -5.03
N PRO A 77 -12.16 -1.88 -5.61
CA PRO A 77 -13.06 -1.44 -6.69
C PRO A 77 -13.93 -0.25 -6.27
N ARG A 78 -14.47 -0.28 -5.04
CA ARG A 78 -15.27 0.81 -4.47
C ARG A 78 -14.46 2.10 -4.29
N ALA A 79 -13.19 1.98 -3.87
CA ALA A 79 -12.30 3.13 -3.75
C ALA A 79 -11.99 3.73 -5.13
N CYS A 80 -11.69 2.89 -6.12
CA CYS A 80 -11.46 3.28 -7.51
C CYS A 80 -12.64 4.04 -8.10
N GLU A 81 -13.85 3.49 -8.00
CA GLU A 81 -15.07 4.14 -8.49
C GLU A 81 -15.27 5.52 -7.87
N ARG A 82 -15.19 5.60 -6.53
CA ARG A 82 -15.43 6.85 -5.78
C ARG A 82 -14.39 7.93 -6.07
N LEU A 83 -13.16 7.54 -6.37
CA LEU A 83 -12.02 8.45 -6.51
C LEU A 83 -11.58 8.64 -7.97
N GLY A 84 -12.22 7.98 -8.93
CA GLY A 84 -11.86 8.01 -10.34
C GLY A 84 -10.49 7.39 -10.63
N LEU A 85 -10.12 6.34 -9.88
CA LEU A 85 -8.83 5.65 -10.02
C LEU A 85 -9.00 4.35 -10.81
N THR A 86 -7.89 3.88 -11.38
CA THR A 86 -7.78 2.52 -11.93
C THR A 86 -6.82 1.69 -11.07
N PHE A 87 -7.09 0.40 -10.98
CA PHE A 87 -6.22 -0.58 -10.32
C PHE A 87 -5.84 -1.63 -11.37
N GLY A 88 -4.53 -1.91 -11.49
CA GLY A 88 -3.95 -2.76 -12.53
C GLY A 88 -3.16 -3.91 -11.95
#